data_AF-A0A1L3JD94-F1
#
_entry.id   AF-A0A1L3JD94-F1
#
_cell.length_a   1.000
_cell.length_b   1.000
_cell.length_c   1.000
_cell.angle_alpha   90.00
_cell.angle_beta   90.00
_cell.angle_gamma   90.00
#
_symmetry.space_group_name_H-M   'P 1'
#
loop_
_entity.id
_entity.type
_entity.pdbx_description
1 polymer ?
#
loop_
_entity_poly.entity_id
_entity_poly.type
_entity_poly.pdbx_seq_one_letter_code
_entity_poly.pdbx_strand_id
1 'polypeptide(L)'
;MSDIEKGKIGSSFEEFLHEQDTYAETTELAVKRVIAYQLEQSMKEKSITKVAMAKTLKTSRSQLDRLLDPKNDGTTIGTLARAAEAIGMTLSVELR
;
A
#
# COMPACT_ATOMS: atom_id res chain seq x y z
N MET A 1 31.80 -32.41 -19.02
CA MET A 1 31.53 -30.97 -18.79
C MET A 1 30.06 -30.79 -19.11
N SER A 2 29.22 -30.45 -18.13
CA SER A 2 27.78 -30.32 -18.38
C SER A 2 27.54 -29.08 -19.24
N ASP A 3 26.84 -29.25 -20.35
CA ASP A 3 26.35 -28.15 -21.18
C ASP A 3 25.41 -27.28 -20.34
N ILE A 4 25.86 -26.08 -19.96
CA ILE A 4 25.00 -25.09 -19.30
C ILE A 4 24.19 -24.42 -20.40
N GLU A 5 22.90 -24.73 -20.47
CA GLU A 5 21.97 -24.08 -21.37
C GLU A 5 21.79 -22.61 -20.94
N LYS A 6 22.11 -21.67 -21.83
CA LYS A 6 22.02 -20.23 -21.55
C LYS A 6 20.57 -19.78 -21.67
N GLY A 7 19.89 -19.60 -20.53
CA GLY A 7 18.53 -19.06 -20.50
C GLY A 7 18.42 -17.65 -21.13
N LYS A 8 17.28 -17.35 -21.73
CA LYS A 8 16.93 -16.00 -22.23
C LYS A 8 16.03 -15.30 -21.23
N ILE A 9 16.16 -13.99 -21.11
CA ILE A 9 15.22 -13.16 -20.34
C ILE A 9 13.87 -13.22 -21.06
N GLY A 10 12.81 -13.58 -20.33
CA GLY A 10 11.44 -13.66 -20.83
C GLY A 10 10.76 -12.28 -20.92
N SER A 11 9.44 -12.29 -21.11
CA SER A 11 8.59 -11.10 -21.04
C SER A 11 8.68 -10.43 -19.67
N SER A 12 8.33 -9.14 -19.62
CA SER A 12 8.29 -8.39 -18.36
C SER A 12 7.17 -8.90 -17.45
N PHE A 13 7.26 -8.59 -16.16
CA PHE A 13 6.17 -8.92 -15.22
C PHE A 13 4.87 -8.17 -15.57
N GLU A 14 4.96 -6.95 -16.11
CA GLU A 14 3.78 -6.19 -16.55
C GLU A 14 3.10 -6.86 -17.74
N GLU A 15 3.88 -7.31 -18.73
CA GLU A 15 3.37 -8.10 -19.86
C GLU A 15 2.67 -9.37 -19.37
N PHE A 16 3.27 -10.10 -18.43
CA PHE A 16 2.63 -11.24 -17.79
C PHE A 16 1.30 -10.88 -17.14
N LEU A 17 1.22 -9.79 -16.36
CA LEU A 17 -0.03 -9.35 -15.72
C LEU A 17 -1.10 -8.93 -16.72
N HIS A 18 -0.70 -8.33 -17.84
CA HIS A 18 -1.60 -8.03 -18.96
C HIS A 18 -2.11 -9.30 -19.64
N GLU A 19 -1.25 -10.29 -19.87
CA GLU A 19 -1.64 -11.60 -20.41
C GLU A 19 -2.60 -12.34 -19.48
N GLN A 20 -2.49 -12.14 -18.15
CA GLN A 20 -3.41 -12.69 -17.16
C GLN A 20 -4.69 -11.85 -16.96
N ASP A 21 -4.84 -10.70 -17.63
CA ASP A 21 -5.95 -9.75 -17.42
C ASP A 21 -6.10 -9.28 -15.95
N THR A 22 -4.98 -9.22 -15.22
CA THR A 22 -4.95 -8.84 -13.78
C THR A 22 -4.15 -7.58 -13.50
N TYR A 23 -3.62 -6.93 -14.53
CA TYR A 23 -2.76 -5.75 -14.39
C TYR A 23 -3.42 -4.63 -13.57
N ALA A 24 -4.68 -4.29 -13.90
CA ALA A 24 -5.39 -3.20 -13.24
C ALA A 24 -5.61 -3.47 -11.75
N GLU A 25 -6.19 -4.63 -11.39
CA GLU A 25 -6.42 -5.04 -10.00
C GLU A 25 -5.11 -5.13 -9.21
N THR A 26 -4.08 -5.73 -9.82
CA THR A 26 -2.76 -5.88 -9.18
C THR A 26 -2.14 -4.53 -8.88
N THR A 27 -2.23 -3.59 -9.82
CA THR A 27 -1.67 -2.24 -9.68
C THR A 27 -2.42 -1.46 -8.59
N GLU A 28 -3.76 -1.52 -8.58
CA GLU A 28 -4.57 -0.90 -7.54
C GLU A 28 -4.20 -1.42 -6.15
N LEU A 29 -4.14 -2.75 -6.00
CA LEU A 29 -3.78 -3.38 -4.74
C LEU A 29 -2.34 -3.04 -4.31
N ALA A 30 -1.41 -2.94 -5.26
CA ALA A 30 -0.03 -2.56 -5.00
C ALA A 30 0.05 -1.14 -4.42
N VAL A 31 -0.69 -0.17 -4.99
CA VAL A 31 -0.74 1.20 -4.47
C VAL A 31 -1.28 1.21 -3.04
N LYS A 32 -2.40 0.52 -2.77
CA LYS A 32 -2.97 0.42 -1.42
C LYS A 32 -1.97 -0.19 -0.42
N ARG A 33 -1.25 -1.24 -0.82
CA ARG A 33 -0.21 -1.89 0.00
C ARG A 33 0.94 -0.96 0.34
N VAL A 34 1.43 -0.18 -0.63
CA VAL A 34 2.53 0.76 -0.41
C VAL A 34 2.12 1.84 0.60
N ILE A 35 0.92 2.41 0.46
CA ILE A 35 0.43 3.44 1.38
C ILE A 35 0.26 2.88 2.80
N ALA A 36 -0.40 1.73 2.94
CA ALA A 36 -0.57 1.07 4.24
C ALA A 36 0.79 0.78 4.90
N TYR A 37 1.74 0.24 4.14
CA TYR A 37 3.09 -0.03 4.62
C TYR A 37 3.80 1.23 5.10
N GLN A 38 3.74 2.33 4.33
CA GLN A 38 4.36 3.61 4.70
C GLN A 38 3.77 4.18 6.01
N LEU A 39 2.44 4.11 6.18
CA LEU A 39 1.77 4.50 7.42
C LEU A 39 2.28 3.66 8.60
N GLU A 40 2.32 2.33 8.45
CA GLU A 40 2.76 1.42 9.51
C GLU A 40 4.24 1.62 9.88
N GLN A 41 5.13 1.80 8.89
CA GLN A 41 6.54 2.05 9.16
C GLN A 41 6.74 3.37 9.89
N SER A 42 6.07 4.44 9.47
CA SER A 42 6.18 5.73 10.15
C SER A 42 5.61 5.70 11.57
N MET A 43 4.49 4.99 11.78
CA MET A 43 3.97 4.75 13.12
C MET A 43 5.01 4.03 13.99
N LYS A 44 5.70 3.02 13.45
CA LYS A 44 6.74 2.27 14.16
C LYS A 44 7.94 3.17 14.50
N GLU A 45 8.44 3.93 13.54
CA GLU A 45 9.56 4.88 13.72
C GLU A 45 9.25 5.93 14.80
N LYS A 46 8.00 6.39 14.85
CA LYS A 46 7.54 7.40 15.82
C LYS A 46 7.01 6.80 17.12
N SER A 47 7.08 5.48 17.28
CA SER A 47 6.52 4.75 18.44
C SER A 47 5.03 5.05 18.70
N ILE A 48 4.26 5.29 17.65
CA ILE A 48 2.82 5.54 17.71
C ILE A 48 2.08 4.21 17.68
N THR A 49 1.33 3.92 18.74
CA THR A 49 0.48 2.71 18.78
C THR A 49 -0.78 2.89 17.93
N LYS A 50 -1.38 1.78 17.49
CA LYS A 50 -2.69 1.81 16.80
C LYS A 50 -3.78 2.53 17.63
N VAL A 51 -3.76 2.38 18.95
CA VAL A 51 -4.72 3.04 19.84
C VAL A 51 -4.49 4.56 19.87
N ALA A 52 -3.24 4.99 19.97
CA ALA A 52 -2.89 6.41 19.94
C ALA A 52 -3.27 7.04 18.59
N MET A 53 -2.97 6.36 17.49
CA MET A 53 -3.32 6.81 16.15
C MET A 53 -4.84 6.92 15.96
N ALA A 54 -5.59 5.91 16.38
CA ALA A 54 -7.05 5.94 16.30
C ALA A 54 -7.65 7.11 17.12
N LYS A 55 -7.08 7.39 18.29
CA LYS A 55 -7.47 8.55 19.11
C LYS A 55 -7.18 9.88 18.41
N THR A 56 -6.01 10.04 17.80
CA THR A 56 -5.64 11.24 17.02
C THR A 56 -6.61 11.46 15.85
N LEU A 57 -6.95 10.39 15.14
CA LEU A 57 -7.89 10.43 14.02
C LEU A 57 -9.37 10.53 14.41
N LYS A 58 -9.68 10.51 15.71
CA LYS A 58 -11.05 10.49 16.27
C LYS A 58 -11.88 9.35 15.67
N THR A 59 -11.27 8.16 15.60
CA THR A 59 -11.83 6.96 14.96
C THR A 59 -11.67 5.74 15.88
N SER A 60 -12.39 4.65 15.63
CA SER A 60 -12.20 3.40 16.38
C SER A 60 -10.92 2.68 15.94
N ARG A 61 -10.40 1.79 16.79
CA ARG A 61 -9.30 0.89 16.40
C ARG A 61 -9.67 0.05 15.17
N SER A 62 -10.90 -0.45 15.08
CA SER A 62 -11.37 -1.23 13.93
C SER A 62 -11.45 -0.42 12.64
N GLN A 63 -11.78 0.87 12.72
CA GLN A 63 -11.71 1.78 11.57
C GLN A 63 -10.28 2.02 11.12
N LEU A 64 -9.33 2.14 12.06
CA LEU A 64 -7.91 2.22 11.72
C LEU A 64 -7.40 0.91 11.10
N ASP A 65 -7.80 -0.25 11.62
CA ASP A 65 -7.41 -1.54 11.03
C ASP A 65 -7.93 -1.67 9.59
N ARG A 66 -9.12 -1.15 9.28
CA ARG A 66 -9.63 -1.07 7.90
C ARG A 66 -8.85 -0.10 7.02
N LEU A 67 -8.40 1.02 7.57
CA LEU A 67 -7.58 2.00 6.85
C LEU A 67 -6.22 1.40 6.44
N LEU A 68 -5.63 0.60 7.33
CA LEU A 68 -4.35 -0.07 7.12
C LEU A 68 -4.47 -1.39 6.35
N ASP A 69 -5.68 -1.87 6.08
CA ASP A 69 -5.91 -3.09 5.30
C ASP A 69 -5.97 -2.75 3.80
N PRO A 70 -4.97 -3.15 3.00
CA PRO A 70 -4.94 -2.84 1.57
C PRO A 70 -6.01 -3.57 0.76
N LYS A 71 -6.71 -4.56 1.34
CA LYS A 71 -7.85 -5.24 0.72
C LYS A 71 -9.19 -4.55 1.04
N ASN A 72 -9.17 -3.47 1.80
CA ASN A 72 -10.37 -2.74 2.16
C ASN A 72 -10.66 -1.61 1.18
N ASP A 73 -11.80 -1.71 0.47
CA ASP A 73 -12.21 -0.71 -0.52
C ASP A 73 -12.91 0.51 0.08
N GLY A 74 -13.21 0.49 1.39
CA GLY A 74 -13.91 1.58 2.06
C GLY A 74 -13.06 2.80 2.40
N THR A 75 -11.76 2.77 2.10
CA THR A 75 -10.82 3.83 2.50
C THR A 75 -10.76 4.95 1.46
N THR A 76 -11.12 6.17 1.86
CA THR A 76 -11.10 7.34 0.98
C THR A 76 -9.76 8.06 1.00
N ILE A 77 -9.43 8.79 -0.08
CA ILE A 77 -8.24 9.66 -0.15
C ILE A 77 -8.18 10.63 1.03
N GLY A 78 -9.31 11.26 1.40
CA GLY A 78 -9.37 12.18 2.54
C GLY A 78 -9.09 11.50 3.89
N THR A 79 -9.33 10.19 4.01
CA THR A 79 -9.01 9.42 5.22
C THR A 79 -7.51 9.09 5.27
N LEU A 80 -6.91 8.73 4.14
CA LEU A 80 -5.46 8.53 4.01
C LEU A 80 -4.68 9.82 4.25
N ALA A 81 -5.16 10.95 3.74
CA ALA A 81 -4.53 12.26 3.95
C ALA A 81 -4.48 12.63 5.44
N ARG A 82 -5.59 12.48 6.17
CA ARG A 82 -5.62 12.72 7.63
C ARG A 82 -4.71 11.76 8.40
N ALA A 83 -4.64 10.50 7.98
CA ALA A 83 -3.72 9.53 8.56
C ALA A 83 -2.26 9.97 8.35
N ALA A 84 -1.89 10.37 7.14
CA ALA A 84 -0.55 10.90 6.85
C ALA A 84 -0.24 12.15 7.70
N GLU A 85 -1.17 13.10 7.81
CA GLU A 85 -1.00 14.31 8.64
C GLU A 85 -0.79 13.97 10.13
N ALA A 86 -1.54 13.01 10.66
CA ALA A 86 -1.44 12.59 12.07
C ALA A 86 -0.06 11.99 12.42
N ILE A 87 0.68 11.49 11.42
CA ILE A 87 2.06 11.04 11.54
C ILE A 87 3.05 12.04 10.92
N GLY A 88 2.67 13.30 10.65
CA GLY A 88 3.56 14.34 10.11
C GLY A 88 4.10 14.05 8.71
N MET A 89 3.29 13.39 7.87
CA MET A 89 3.53 13.15 6.45
C MET A 89 2.46 13.85 5.60
N THR A 90 2.66 13.88 4.29
CA THR A 90 1.68 14.42 3.32
C THR A 90 1.41 13.40 2.24
N LEU A 91 0.14 13.17 1.94
CA LEU A 91 -0.26 12.29 0.84
C LEU A 91 -0.08 13.03 -0.50
N SER A 92 0.66 12.42 -1.42
CA SER A 92 0.81 12.90 -2.80
C SER A 92 0.24 11.85 -3.75
N VAL A 93 -0.58 12.28 -4.71
CA VAL A 93 -1.22 11.42 -5.71
C VAL A 93 -1.07 12.08 -7.08
N GLU A 94 -0.74 11.28 -8.08
CA GLU A 94 -0.54 11.69 -9.46
C GLU A 94 -1.40 10.78 -10.37
N LEU A 95 -2.03 11.36 -11.39
CA LEU A 95 -2.59 10.61 -12.51
C LEU A 95 -1.56 10.55 -13.63
N ARG A 96 -1.36 9.37 -14.20
CA ARG A 96 -0.40 9.13 -15.28
C ARG A 96 -1.12 8.76 -16.56
#